data_AF-A0AAW4BGT0-F1
#
_entry.id   AF-A0AAW4BGT0-F1
#
_cell.length_a   1.000
_cell.length_b   1.000
_cell.length_c   1.000
_cell.angle_alpha   90.00
_cell.angle_beta   90.00
_cell.angle_gamma   90.00
#
_symmetry.space_group_name_H-M   'P 1'
#
loop_
_entity.id
_entity.type
_entity.pdbx_description
1 polymer ?
#
loop_
_entity_poly.entity_id
_entity_poly.type
_entity_poly.pdbx_seq_one_letter_code
_entity_poly.pdbx_strand_id
1 'polypeptide(L)'
;SITYVSLSSGETTREIVPHTLVDNGLRWHVRGFDRKHGEFRDFVLTRIKAAVVLEHSTLSETELETQDRQWNRFVELELVPHPRIEHSEAIELDYGMTGGVLKVEIRAA
;
A
#
# COMPACT_ATOMS: atom_id res chain seq x y z
N SER A 1 -0.48 17.75 7.41
CA SER A 1 0.98 17.75 7.31
C SER A 1 1.55 16.71 8.27
N ILE A 2 2.61 16.01 7.88
CA ILE A 2 3.31 15.01 8.69
C ILE A 2 4.82 15.29 8.69
N THR A 3 5.47 15.01 9.81
CA THR A 3 6.94 14.87 9.88
C THR A 3 7.28 13.39 9.69
N TYR A 4 7.83 13.06 8.52
CA TYR A 4 8.07 11.67 8.11
C TYR A 4 9.56 11.37 7.95
N VAL A 5 9.99 10.23 8.48
CA VAL A 5 11.38 9.75 8.37
C VAL A 5 11.47 8.66 7.31
N SER A 6 12.09 8.98 6.18
CA SER A 6 12.33 8.04 5.08
C SER A 6 13.76 7.47 5.13
N LEU A 7 13.95 6.30 4.52
CA LEU A 7 15.28 5.68 4.39
C LEU A 7 16.20 6.47 3.45
N SER A 8 15.65 7.11 2.41
CA SER A 8 16.41 7.77 1.36
C SER A 8 16.65 9.26 1.61
N SER A 9 15.71 9.96 2.25
CA SER A 9 15.76 11.41 2.45
C SER A 9 15.78 11.85 3.92
N GLY A 10 15.88 10.91 4.86
CA GLY A 10 15.84 11.22 6.29
C GLY A 10 14.50 11.82 6.72
N GLU A 11 14.55 12.69 7.73
CA GLU A 11 13.38 13.40 8.24
C GLU A 11 12.99 14.56 7.34
N THR A 12 11.72 14.59 6.95
CA THR A 12 11.17 15.66 6.13
C THR A 12 9.71 15.92 6.46
N THR A 13 9.25 17.15 6.23
CA THR A 13 7.82 17.48 6.28
C THR A 13 7.15 17.13 4.95
N ARG A 14 5.94 16.58 5.03
CA ARG A 14 5.08 16.25 3.87
C ARG A 14 3.67 16.73 4.11
N GLU A 15 3.08 17.34 3.10
CA GLU A 15 1.64 17.55 3.06
C GLU A 15 1.00 16.40 2.30
N ILE A 16 0.14 15.66 3.00
CA ILE A 16 -0.55 14.52 2.44
C ILE A 16 -2.06 14.71 2.62
N VAL A 17 -2.83 14.16 1.68
CA VAL A 17 -4.28 13.95 1.82
C VAL A 17 -4.48 12.46 2.13
N PRO A 18 -4.53 12.07 3.42
CA PRO A 18 -4.69 10.68 3.81
C PRO A 18 -6.11 10.20 3.51
N HIS A 19 -6.27 8.96 3.05
CA HIS A 19 -7.59 8.40 2.77
C HIS A 19 -7.83 6.98 3.30
N THR A 20 -6.81 6.13 3.37
CA THR A 20 -6.98 4.73 3.82
C THR A 20 -5.93 4.34 4.85
N LEU A 21 -6.33 3.57 5.86
CA LEU A 21 -5.43 2.85 6.76
C LEU A 21 -5.36 1.38 6.34
N VAL A 22 -4.15 0.84 6.23
CA VAL A 22 -3.88 -0.51 5.73
C VAL A 22 -2.98 -1.26 6.71
N ASP A 23 -3.38 -2.46 7.10
CA ASP A 23 -2.51 -3.41 7.78
C ASP A 23 -2.10 -4.51 6.80
N ASN A 24 -0.80 -4.69 6.60
CA ASN A 24 -0.25 -5.74 5.74
C ASN A 24 0.27 -6.97 6.53
N GLY A 25 -0.08 -7.07 7.81
CA GLY A 25 0.36 -8.13 8.72
C GLY A 25 1.74 -7.90 9.35
N LEU A 26 2.51 -6.92 8.86
CA LEU A 26 3.80 -6.53 9.43
C LEU A 26 3.76 -5.11 10.02
N ARG A 27 3.14 -4.17 9.30
CA ARG A 27 3.10 -2.75 9.66
C ARG A 27 1.79 -2.13 9.19
N TRP A 28 1.33 -1.16 9.96
CA TRP A 28 0.30 -0.24 9.53
C TRP A 28 0.85 0.85 8.62
N HIS A 29 0.11 1.12 7.56
CA HIS A 29 0.36 2.18 6.60
C HIS A 29 -0.85 3.11 6.53
N VAL A 30 -0.58 4.38 6.25
CA VAL A 30 -1.59 5.30 5.74
C VAL A 30 -1.31 5.54 4.26
N ARG A 31 -2.32 5.33 3.43
CA ARG A 31 -2.29 5.68 2.02
C ARG A 31 -2.92 7.06 1.83
N GLY A 32 -2.31 7.86 0.96
CA GLY A 32 -2.80 9.20 0.65
C GLY A 32 -2.09 9.86 -0.51
N PHE A 33 -2.64 10.98 -0.98
CA PHE A 33 -2.01 11.79 -2.00
C PHE A 33 -0.88 12.63 -1.40
N ASP A 34 0.35 12.45 -1.88
CA ASP A 34 1.51 13.26 -1.49
C ASP A 34 1.60 14.51 -2.37
N ARG A 35 1.26 15.67 -1.82
CA ARG A 35 1.28 16.94 -2.56
C ARG A 35 2.66 17.35 -3.04
N LYS A 36 3.72 16.85 -2.38
CA LYS A 36 5.09 17.13 -2.82
C LYS A 36 5.40 16.50 -4.17
N HIS A 37 4.88 15.30 -4.42
CA HIS A 37 5.18 14.53 -5.64
C HIS A 37 3.98 14.45 -6.61
N GLY A 38 2.78 14.83 -6.16
CA GLY A 38 1.58 14.80 -6.98
C GLY A 38 1.05 13.40 -7.26
N GLU A 39 1.23 12.44 -6.35
CA GLU A 39 0.80 11.06 -6.55
C GLU A 39 0.37 10.37 -5.25
N PHE A 40 -0.37 9.26 -5.37
CA PHE A 40 -0.76 8.43 -4.25
C PHE A 40 0.40 7.57 -3.76
N ARG A 41 0.65 7.58 -2.44
CA ARG A 41 1.76 6.89 -1.79
C ARG A 41 1.34 6.34 -0.44
N ASP A 42 2.07 5.32 0.01
CA ASP A 42 1.92 4.75 1.36
C ASP A 42 3.00 5.27 2.32
N PHE A 43 2.57 5.56 3.53
CA PHE A 43 3.43 6.03 4.62
C PHE A 43 3.29 5.11 5.82
N VAL A 44 4.42 4.54 6.26
CA VAL A 44 4.44 3.67 7.44
C VAL A 44 4.15 4.51 8.69
N LEU A 45 3.13 4.15 9.47
CA LEU A 45 2.72 4.94 10.64
C LEU A 45 3.85 5.14 11.66
N THR A 46 4.66 4.11 11.90
CA THR A 46 5.77 4.15 12.88
C THR A 46 6.91 5.10 12.49
N ARG A 47 6.90 5.64 11.27
CA ARG A 47 7.88 6.62 10.79
C ARG A 47 7.35 8.05 10.78
N ILE A 48 6.09 8.26 11.21
CA ILE A 48 5.49 9.58 11.39
C ILE A 48 5.80 10.06 12.82
N LYS A 49 6.67 11.06 12.95
CA LYS A 49 7.03 11.65 14.26
C LYS A 49 5.97 12.61 14.79
N ALA A 50 5.31 13.32 13.89
CA ALA A 50 4.27 14.30 14.23
C ALA A 50 3.29 14.41 13.07
N ALA A 51 2.04 14.72 13.39
CA ALA A 51 0.99 15.00 12.42
C ALA A 51 0.20 16.23 12.87
N VAL A 52 -0.09 17.12 11.93
CA VAL A 52 -0.87 18.34 12.15
C VAL A 52 -1.92 18.45 11.05
N VAL A 53 -3.17 18.66 11.45
CA VAL A 53 -4.28 18.89 10.51
C VAL A 53 -4.16 20.31 9.95
N LEU A 54 -4.30 20.45 8.63
CA LEU A 54 -4.29 21.75 7.95
C LEU A 54 -5.73 22.18 7.69
N GLU A 55 -6.37 22.83 8.67
CA GLU A 55 -7.82 23.12 8.64
C GLU A 55 -8.30 23.94 7.44
N HIS A 56 -7.45 24.78 6.88
CA HIS A 56 -7.78 25.66 5.74
C HIS A 56 -7.28 25.13 4.39
N SER A 57 -6.81 23.88 4.34
CA SER A 57 -6.39 23.24 3.11
C SER A 57 -7.59 22.85 2.25
N THR A 58 -7.66 23.34 1.02
CA THR A 58 -8.64 22.90 0.02
C THR A 58 -8.16 21.63 -0.68
N LEU A 59 -9.06 20.68 -0.93
CA LEU A 59 -8.78 19.49 -1.73
C LEU A 59 -9.03 19.79 -3.21
N SER A 60 -8.09 19.41 -4.06
CA SER A 60 -8.33 19.31 -5.51
C SER A 60 -9.02 18.00 -5.83
N GLU A 61 -9.84 17.96 -6.89
CA GLU A 61 -10.50 16.76 -7.38
C GLU A 61 -9.51 15.62 -7.64
N THR A 62 -8.30 15.95 -8.11
CA THR A 62 -7.21 15.00 -8.38
C THR A 62 -6.64 14.34 -7.13
N GLU A 63 -6.90 14.90 -5.95
CA GLU A 63 -6.38 14.41 -4.66
C GLU A 63 -7.35 13.46 -3.96
N LEU A 64 -8.58 13.32 -4.48
CA LEU A 64 -9.62 12.49 -3.89
C LEU A 64 -9.29 11.00 -4.03
N GLU A 65 -9.70 10.23 -3.04
CA GLU A 65 -9.52 8.76 -2.99
C GLU A 65 -10.06 8.05 -4.24
N THR A 66 -11.15 8.54 -4.84
CA THR A 66 -11.70 8.01 -6.09
C THR A 66 -10.74 8.14 -7.28
N GLN A 67 -9.78 9.05 -7.23
CA GLN A 67 -8.76 9.22 -8.27
C GLN A 67 -7.55 8.28 -8.10
N ASP A 68 -7.46 7.55 -6.98
CA ASP A 68 -6.44 6.53 -6.76
C ASP A 68 -6.78 5.26 -7.55
N ARG A 69 -6.65 5.34 -8.87
CA ARG A 69 -7.10 4.28 -9.79
C ARG A 69 -6.42 2.94 -9.54
N GLN A 70 -5.16 2.95 -9.11
CA GLN A 70 -4.44 1.71 -8.82
C GLN A 70 -4.96 1.08 -7.53
N TRP A 71 -5.15 1.87 -6.47
CA TRP A 71 -5.75 1.39 -5.23
C TRP A 71 -7.16 0.84 -5.45
N ASN A 72 -7.99 1.54 -6.21
CA ASN A 72 -9.39 1.16 -6.46
C ASN A 72 -9.56 0.01 -7.46
N ARG A 73 -8.47 -0.48 -8.03
CA ARG A 73 -8.48 -1.62 -8.94
C ARG A 73 -8.09 -2.89 -8.18
N PHE A 74 -9.02 -3.86 -8.16
CA PHE A 74 -8.73 -5.22 -7.78
C PHE A 74 -8.12 -6.00 -8.96
N VAL A 75 -7.16 -6.86 -8.65
CA VAL A 75 -6.51 -7.78 -9.57
C VAL A 75 -6.49 -9.17 -8.96
N GLU A 76 -6.72 -10.18 -9.79
CA GLU A 76 -6.48 -11.58 -9.41
C GLU A 76 -5.03 -11.92 -9.72
N LEU A 77 -4.27 -12.31 -8.70
CA LEU A 77 -2.95 -12.88 -8.86
C LEU A 77 -3.02 -14.40 -8.75
N GLU A 78 -2.30 -15.07 -9.65
CA GLU A 78 -2.07 -16.51 -9.61
C GLU A 78 -0.67 -16.76 -9.06
N LEU A 79 -0.61 -17.32 -7.85
CA LEU A 79 0.63 -17.76 -7.24
C LEU A 79 0.80 -19.25 -7.52
N VAL A 80 1.95 -19.61 -8.08
CA VAL A 80 2.33 -20.98 -8.40
C VAL A 80 3.58 -21.39 -7.63
N PRO A 81 3.75 -22.68 -7.30
CA PRO A 81 5.00 -23.19 -6.78
C PRO A 81 6.17 -22.85 -7.71
N HIS A 82 7.35 -22.60 -7.15
CA HIS A 82 8.52 -22.30 -7.96
C HIS A 82 8.83 -23.51 -8.88
N PRO A 83 9.06 -23.32 -10.20
CA PRO A 83 9.23 -24.43 -11.16
C PRO A 83 10.42 -25.38 -10.94
N ARG A 84 11.24 -25.12 -9.92
CA ARG A 84 12.43 -25.93 -9.58
C ARG A 84 12.19 -26.86 -8.39
N ILE A 85 10.99 -26.83 -7.81
CA ILE A 85 10.63 -27.69 -6.70
C ILE A 85 10.11 -29.01 -7.28
N GLU A 86 10.79 -30.11 -6.96
CA GLU A 86 10.43 -31.44 -7.45
C GLU A 86 9.13 -31.97 -6.82
N HIS A 87 8.86 -31.58 -5.57
CA HIS A 87 7.69 -32.01 -4.81
C HIS A 87 6.84 -30.79 -4.43
N SER A 88 6.15 -30.20 -5.40
CA SER A 88 5.29 -29.02 -5.19
C SER A 88 4.08 -29.29 -4.30
N GLU A 89 3.66 -30.55 -4.19
CA GLU A 89 2.49 -30.98 -3.40
C GLU A 89 2.55 -30.51 -1.94
N ALA A 90 3.74 -30.48 -1.33
CA ALA A 90 3.89 -29.96 0.03
C ALA A 90 3.49 -28.47 0.12
N ILE A 91 3.92 -27.66 -0.85
CA ILE A 91 3.57 -26.23 -0.93
C ILE A 91 2.07 -26.09 -1.25
N GLU A 92 1.54 -26.92 -2.15
CA GLU A 92 0.12 -26.88 -2.48
C GLU A 92 -0.76 -27.17 -1.26
N LEU A 93 -0.38 -28.13 -0.42
CA LEU A 93 -1.06 -28.45 0.84
C LEU A 93 -0.93 -27.33 1.88
N ASP A 94 0.27 -26.76 2.07
CA ASP A 94 0.52 -25.70 3.04
C ASP A 94 -0.31 -24.44 2.77
N TYR A 95 -0.51 -24.11 1.49
CA TYR A 95 -1.21 -22.89 1.05
C TYR A 95 -2.62 -23.14 0.52
N GLY A 96 -3.12 -24.37 0.56
CA GLY A 96 -4.47 -24.73 0.08
C GLY A 96 -4.67 -24.47 -1.42
N MET A 97 -3.64 -24.70 -2.23
CA MET A 97 -3.70 -24.54 -3.68
C MET A 97 -4.65 -25.56 -4.31
N THR A 98 -5.29 -25.16 -5.42
CA THR A 98 -6.11 -26.08 -6.24
C THR A 98 -5.52 -26.16 -7.64
N GLY A 99 -5.07 -27.35 -8.03
CA GLY A 99 -4.44 -27.56 -9.34
C GLY A 99 -3.13 -26.78 -9.51
N GLY A 100 -2.30 -26.72 -8.47
CA GLY A 100 -1.02 -25.99 -8.50
C GLY A 100 -1.11 -24.46 -8.45
N VAL A 101 -2.30 -23.90 -8.20
CA VAL A 101 -2.51 -22.45 -8.20
C VAL A 101 -3.21 -22.00 -6.91
N LEU A 102 -2.68 -20.94 -6.30
CA LEU A 102 -3.38 -20.11 -5.33
C LEU A 102 -3.82 -18.82 -6.01
N LYS A 103 -5.14 -18.62 -6.14
CA LYS A 103 -5.73 -17.36 -6.62
C LYS A 103 -5.92 -16.42 -5.45
N VAL A 104 -5.39 -15.21 -5.56
CA VAL A 104 -5.54 -14.17 -4.53
C VAL A 104 -6.06 -12.90 -5.19
N GLU A 105 -7.20 -12.40 -4.70
CA GLU A 105 -7.70 -11.09 -5.09
C GLU A 105 -7.06 -10.02 -4.20
N ILE A 106 -6.35 -9.08 -4.82
CA ILE A 106 -5.67 -7.98 -4.13
C ILE A 106 -5.88 -6.65 -4.84
N ARG A 107 -5.59 -5.53 -4.18
CA ARG A 107 -5.52 -4.22 -4.83
C ARG A 107 -4.20 -4.08 -5.60
N ALA A 108 -4.22 -3.35 -6.72
CA ALA A 108 -3.08 -3.23 -7.62
C ALA A 108 -1.94 -2.34 -7.08
N ALA A 109 -2.23 -1.49 -6.10
CA ALA A 109 -1.28 -0.68 -5.35
C ALA A 109 -1.79 -0.50 -3.92
#